data_AF-A0A923B342-F1
#
_entry.id   AF-A0A923B342-F1
#
_cell.length_a   1.000
_cell.length_b   1.000
_cell.length_c   1.000
_cell.angle_alpha   90.00
_cell.angle_beta   90.00
_cell.angle_gamma   90.00
#
_symmetry.space_group_name_H-M   'P 1'
#
loop_
_entity.id
_entity.type
_entity.pdbx_description
1 polymer ?
#
loop_
_entity_poly.entity_id
_entity_poly.type
_entity_poly.pdbx_seq_one_letter_code
_entity_poly.pdbx_strand_id
1 'polypeptide(L)'
;MLRGDEPPRAPAAPSSLPATPQIRIIRGRSGFFERLPPRPPRDQAARAEHIARLRLEYAKPPQNWPAPLIDAGVEWQELGLLPSQPVSALDVPLEPKRQLGRLLFFDPRLSHSGQMACASCHDPDLGWADGRTVSFGTGRLSLPRNAPSIMNSAFQEAFFWDGRASSLEDQAIQVLMNPDEMNSSPEIVIQRLSQLPDYGTAFQEAFGTSEITLDRVSRALAAFERTLIGGRSRFDAFLSGKSAALSDEALSGLDLFRREARCLNCHHGPLLSDKRFHDVGLSYFGRSYEDLGRYRSTGDVADSGKFRTPSLRNITATRPYMHNGLFELENVINLYNAGMPTLVPKPDQENDPRFPKKSPLLKPLGLNPQDVADLRAFLESLEEPRTRFRPPKLPGREASPVDGAAADNFSDPR
;
A
#
# COMPACT_ATOMS: atom_id res chain seq x y z
N MET A 1 -7.00 70.01 31.52
CA MET A 1 -7.42 69.28 30.30
C MET A 1 -6.22 68.49 29.81
N LEU A 2 -6.31 67.15 29.82
CA LEU A 2 -5.76 66.21 28.83
C LEU A 2 -6.09 64.80 29.36
N ARG A 3 -6.88 64.07 28.57
CA ARG A 3 -7.42 62.74 28.84
C ARG A 3 -6.35 61.69 28.48
N GLY A 4 -6.19 60.67 29.32
CA GLY A 4 -5.51 59.43 28.96
C GLY A 4 -6.57 58.36 28.72
N ASP A 5 -6.69 57.92 27.47
CA ASP A 5 -7.59 56.83 27.05
C ASP A 5 -6.92 55.47 27.34
N GLU A 6 -7.63 54.62 28.06
CA GLU A 6 -7.30 53.21 28.30
C GLU A 6 -8.00 52.35 27.24
N PRO A 7 -7.33 51.39 26.57
CA PRO A 7 -7.96 50.61 25.51
C PRO A 7 -8.91 49.53 26.08
N PRO A 8 -10.00 49.18 25.35
CA PRO A 8 -11.02 48.26 25.86
C PRO A 8 -10.53 46.81 25.92
N ARG A 9 -10.87 46.12 27.01
CA ARG A 9 -10.68 44.66 27.18
C ARG A 9 -11.45 43.87 26.12
N ALA A 10 -10.76 42.95 25.46
CA ALA A 10 -11.35 41.98 24.55
C ALA A 10 -12.29 41.00 25.29
N PRO A 11 -13.42 40.57 24.68
CA PRO A 11 -14.33 39.61 25.29
C PRO A 11 -13.69 38.20 25.34
N ALA A 12 -13.93 37.51 26.46
CA ALA A 12 -13.45 36.15 26.70
C ALA A 12 -14.04 35.15 25.70
N ALA A 13 -13.18 34.29 25.14
CA ALA A 13 -13.58 33.19 24.28
C ALA A 13 -14.37 32.13 25.08
N PRO A 14 -15.43 31.53 24.51
CA PRO A 14 -16.15 30.46 25.17
C PRO A 14 -15.28 29.20 25.23
N SER A 15 -14.83 28.87 26.44
CA SER A 15 -14.19 27.60 26.79
C SER A 15 -15.26 26.51 26.93
N SER A 16 -15.48 25.73 25.89
CA SER A 16 -16.09 24.41 26.00
C SER A 16 -15.25 23.39 25.23
N LEU A 17 -14.21 22.90 25.90
CA LEU A 17 -13.61 21.62 25.52
C LEU A 17 -14.71 20.55 25.63
N PRO A 18 -14.93 19.70 24.61
CA PRO A 18 -15.87 18.60 24.73
C PRO A 18 -15.41 17.66 25.86
N ALA A 19 -16.37 17.27 26.70
CA ALA A 19 -16.13 16.36 27.81
C ALA A 19 -15.45 15.07 27.33
N THR A 20 -14.44 14.63 28.06
CA THR A 20 -13.73 13.37 27.81
C THR A 20 -14.76 12.22 27.80
N PRO A 21 -14.88 11.45 26.71
CA PRO A 21 -15.87 10.38 26.64
C PRO A 21 -15.58 9.34 27.72
N GLN A 22 -16.60 8.98 28.50
CA GLN A 22 -16.49 7.92 29.51
C GLN A 22 -16.19 6.59 28.83
N ILE A 23 -15.00 6.06 29.11
CA ILE A 23 -14.55 4.76 28.66
C ILE A 23 -15.41 3.69 29.36
N ARG A 24 -16.17 2.90 28.59
CA ARG A 24 -16.86 1.71 29.10
C ARG A 24 -15.96 0.49 28.92
N ILE A 25 -15.48 -0.05 30.04
CA ILE A 25 -14.78 -1.33 30.08
C ILE A 25 -15.82 -2.46 30.00
N ILE A 26 -15.93 -3.14 28.87
CA ILE A 26 -16.82 -4.30 28.71
C ILE A 26 -16.00 -5.57 28.97
N ARG A 27 -16.35 -6.32 30.03
CA ARG A 27 -15.75 -7.63 30.33
C ARG A 27 -16.21 -8.69 29.32
N GLY A 28 -15.35 -9.01 28.36
CA GLY A 28 -15.44 -10.22 27.55
C GLY A 28 -14.53 -11.33 28.09
N ARG A 29 -14.80 -12.59 27.73
CA ARG A 29 -14.04 -13.79 28.16
C ARG A 29 -12.55 -13.82 27.77
N SER A 30 -11.99 -12.76 27.18
CA SER A 30 -10.62 -12.71 26.65
C SER A 30 -9.85 -11.41 26.94
N GLY A 31 -10.20 -10.69 28.01
CA GLY A 31 -9.48 -9.47 28.42
C GLY A 31 -10.28 -8.17 28.18
N PHE A 32 -9.79 -7.10 28.80
CA PHE A 32 -10.42 -5.78 28.79
C PHE A 32 -10.39 -5.18 27.38
N PHE A 33 -11.52 -5.16 26.68
CA PHE A 33 -11.66 -4.31 25.50
C PHE A 33 -12.13 -2.94 25.97
N GLU A 34 -11.22 -1.96 25.91
CA GLU A 34 -11.58 -0.56 25.96
C GLU A 34 -12.31 -0.26 24.64
N ARG A 35 -13.64 -0.27 24.63
CA ARG A 35 -14.41 0.14 23.44
C ARG A 35 -14.98 1.51 23.70
N LEU A 36 -14.63 2.47 22.84
CA LEU A 36 -15.30 3.75 22.83
C LEU A 36 -16.75 3.56 22.36
N PRO A 37 -17.73 4.24 22.99
CA PRO A 37 -19.08 4.26 22.46
C PRO A 37 -19.07 4.84 21.04
N PRO A 38 -19.89 4.33 20.11
CA PRO A 38 -20.00 4.93 18.79
C PRO A 38 -20.37 6.41 18.88
N ARG A 39 -19.74 7.24 18.05
CA ARG A 39 -20.07 8.65 17.92
C ARG A 39 -21.56 8.80 17.56
N PRO A 40 -22.27 9.78 18.12
CA PRO A 40 -23.65 10.04 17.73
C PRO A 40 -23.76 10.26 16.22
N PRO A 41 -24.70 9.60 15.53
CA PRO A 41 -24.92 9.85 14.11
C PRO A 41 -25.44 11.29 13.92
N ARG A 42 -25.11 11.89 12.78
CA ARG A 42 -25.71 13.15 12.36
C ARG A 42 -27.06 12.88 11.72
N ASP A 43 -28.07 13.66 12.08
CA ASP A 43 -29.30 13.69 11.30
C ASP A 43 -29.06 14.30 9.91
N GLN A 44 -30.08 14.27 9.06
CA GLN A 44 -29.96 14.73 7.68
C GLN A 44 -29.56 16.22 7.57
N ALA A 45 -30.11 17.08 8.43
CA ALA A 45 -29.84 18.51 8.39
C ALA A 45 -28.41 18.80 8.87
N ALA A 46 -28.02 18.23 10.01
CA ALA A 46 -26.67 18.34 10.55
C ALA A 46 -25.62 17.75 9.59
N ARG A 47 -25.96 16.67 8.87
CA ARG A 47 -25.08 16.10 7.84
C ARG A 47 -24.92 17.05 6.65
N ALA A 48 -26.01 17.63 6.15
CA ALA A 48 -25.95 18.58 5.04
C ALA A 48 -25.09 19.82 5.39
N GLU A 49 -25.26 20.37 6.59
CA GLU A 49 -24.44 21.48 7.08
C GLU A 49 -22.95 21.09 7.22
N HIS A 50 -22.69 19.91 7.78
CA HIS A 50 -21.34 19.37 7.90
C HIS A 50 -20.63 19.26 6.54
N ILE A 51 -21.32 18.71 5.54
CA ILE A 51 -20.80 18.58 4.17
C ILE A 51 -20.57 19.95 3.53
N ALA A 52 -21.53 20.88 3.64
CA ALA A 52 -21.38 22.23 3.09
C ALA A 52 -20.13 22.93 3.64
N ARG A 53 -19.88 22.79 4.95
CA ARG A 53 -18.66 23.28 5.59
C ARG A 53 -17.41 22.59 5.04
N LEU A 54 -17.40 21.26 4.96
CA LEU A 54 -16.26 20.52 4.40
C LEU A 54 -15.96 20.94 2.96
N ARG A 55 -16.97 21.15 2.12
CA ARG A 55 -16.79 21.62 0.74
C ARG A 55 -16.06 22.97 0.68
N LEU A 56 -16.35 23.89 1.60
CA LEU A 56 -15.64 25.17 1.70
C LEU A 56 -14.21 25.03 2.22
N GLU A 57 -14.00 24.19 3.24
CA GLU A 57 -12.69 23.95 3.86
C GLU A 57 -11.72 23.24 2.90
N TYR A 58 -12.21 22.19 2.23
CA TYR A 58 -11.42 21.29 1.39
C TYR A 58 -11.35 21.73 -0.08
N ALA A 59 -12.09 22.76 -0.50
CA ALA A 59 -11.86 23.42 -1.79
C ALA A 59 -10.54 24.20 -1.86
N LYS A 60 -9.91 24.46 -0.70
CA LYS A 60 -8.60 25.11 -0.61
C LYS A 60 -7.48 24.12 -0.94
N PRO A 61 -6.26 24.60 -1.27
CA PRO A 61 -5.08 23.73 -1.36
C PRO A 61 -4.83 22.95 -0.06
N PRO A 62 -4.26 21.73 -0.10
CA PRO A 62 -4.09 20.87 1.08
C PRO A 62 -3.37 21.52 2.26
N GLN A 63 -2.47 22.48 2.00
CA GLN A 63 -1.73 23.21 3.05
C GLN A 63 -2.65 24.10 3.90
N ASN A 64 -3.86 24.39 3.43
CA ASN A 64 -4.85 25.26 4.06
C ASN A 64 -6.10 24.50 4.54
N TRP A 65 -6.06 23.17 4.54
CA TRP A 65 -7.12 22.35 5.11
C TRP A 65 -7.13 22.44 6.65
N PRO A 66 -8.25 22.05 7.31
CA PRO A 66 -8.27 21.90 8.75
C PRO A 66 -7.12 21.01 9.23
N ALA A 67 -6.49 21.37 10.35
CA ALA A 67 -5.39 20.58 10.89
C ALA A 67 -5.82 19.13 11.16
N PRO A 68 -5.00 18.13 10.78
CA PRO A 68 -5.30 16.73 11.07
C PRO A 68 -5.09 16.40 12.55
N LEU A 69 -5.59 15.25 12.98
CA LEU A 69 -5.36 14.71 14.33
C LEU A 69 -4.17 13.73 14.29
N ILE A 70 -2.98 14.26 14.58
CA ILE A 70 -1.73 13.51 14.63
C ILE A 70 -1.25 13.34 16.07
N ASP A 71 -0.83 12.14 16.42
CA ASP A 71 -0.27 11.83 17.73
C ASP A 71 1.11 12.46 17.94
N ALA A 72 1.41 12.77 19.20
CA ALA A 72 2.71 13.31 19.57
C ALA A 72 3.84 12.37 19.13
N GLY A 73 4.87 12.95 18.48
CA GLY A 73 6.04 12.21 17.99
C GLY A 73 5.86 11.57 16.60
N VAL A 74 4.69 11.65 15.99
CA VAL A 74 4.48 11.19 14.61
C VAL A 74 4.97 12.29 13.65
N GLU A 75 6.06 12.00 12.96
CA GLU A 75 6.46 12.73 11.76
C GLU A 75 5.50 12.39 10.63
N TRP A 76 4.92 13.41 10.00
CA TRP A 76 3.93 13.23 8.95
C TRP A 76 4.08 14.29 7.85
N GLN A 77 3.51 13.98 6.70
CA GLN A 77 3.34 14.90 5.58
C GLN A 77 1.88 14.86 5.13
N GLU A 78 1.31 16.00 4.74
CA GLU A 78 -0.04 16.04 4.21
C GLU A 78 -0.22 15.14 2.98
N LEU A 79 -1.44 14.64 2.80
CA LEU A 79 -1.84 13.89 1.62
C LEU A 79 -1.58 14.71 0.36
N GLY A 80 -1.13 14.04 -0.71
CA GLY A 80 -0.72 14.74 -1.91
C GLY A 80 -0.68 13.87 -3.16
N LEU A 81 -0.47 14.54 -4.29
CA LEU A 81 -0.23 13.90 -5.57
C LEU A 81 1.10 13.14 -5.53
N LEU A 82 1.19 12.07 -6.31
CA LEU A 82 2.48 11.41 -6.54
C LEU A 82 3.49 12.44 -7.07
N PRO A 83 4.74 12.43 -6.56
CA PRO A 83 5.79 13.23 -7.16
C PRO A 83 6.15 12.67 -8.55
N SER A 84 6.94 13.42 -9.31
CA SER A 84 7.53 12.91 -10.54
C SER A 84 8.27 11.60 -10.28
N GLN A 85 8.19 10.65 -11.21
CA GLN A 85 8.89 9.37 -11.13
C GLN A 85 10.38 9.59 -10.78
N PRO A 86 10.91 8.91 -9.76
CA PRO A 86 12.32 8.99 -9.44
C PRO A 86 13.16 8.48 -10.60
N VAL A 87 14.20 9.23 -10.96
CA VAL A 87 15.14 8.83 -12.01
C VAL A 87 16.28 8.05 -11.36
N SER A 88 16.39 6.76 -11.68
CA SER A 88 17.55 5.94 -11.29
C SER A 88 18.59 5.93 -12.39
N ALA A 89 19.86 6.20 -12.04
CA ALA A 89 20.97 6.06 -12.98
C ALA A 89 21.11 4.61 -13.50
N LEU A 90 20.69 3.62 -12.70
CA LEU A 90 20.71 2.21 -13.10
C LEU A 90 19.76 1.92 -14.25
N ASP A 91 18.73 2.75 -14.43
CA ASP A 91 17.72 2.60 -15.47
C ASP A 91 18.14 3.25 -16.80
N VAL A 92 19.23 4.02 -16.89
CA VAL A 92 19.62 4.67 -18.16
C VAL A 92 20.36 3.69 -19.09
N PRO A 93 19.97 3.51 -20.38
CA PRO A 93 18.79 4.08 -21.04
C PRO A 93 17.48 3.37 -20.65
N LEU A 94 16.46 4.16 -20.26
CA LEU A 94 15.23 3.63 -19.66
C LEU A 94 14.41 2.80 -20.63
N GLU A 95 14.20 3.31 -21.85
CA GLU A 95 13.24 2.69 -22.77
C GLU A 95 13.64 1.25 -23.17
N PRO A 96 14.90 0.98 -23.59
CA PRO A 96 15.31 -0.39 -23.89
C PRO A 96 15.27 -1.32 -22.66
N LYS A 97 15.66 -0.83 -21.47
CA LYS A 97 15.60 -1.63 -20.22
C LYS A 97 14.18 -1.92 -19.79
N ARG A 98 13.27 -0.97 -19.93
CA ARG A 98 11.83 -1.13 -19.69
C ARG A 98 11.23 -2.18 -20.61
N GLN A 99 11.58 -2.15 -21.90
CA GLN A 99 11.07 -3.13 -22.86
C GLN A 99 11.58 -4.54 -22.55
N LEU A 100 12.88 -4.69 -22.28
CA LEU A 100 13.46 -5.96 -21.85
C LEU A 100 12.84 -6.44 -20.52
N GLY A 101 12.69 -5.56 -19.54
CA GLY A 101 12.03 -5.85 -18.27
C GLY A 101 10.60 -6.31 -18.43
N ARG A 102 9.83 -5.66 -19.32
CA ARG A 102 8.47 -6.06 -19.67
C ARG A 102 8.44 -7.46 -20.28
N LEU A 103 9.38 -7.84 -21.15
CA LEU A 103 9.47 -9.21 -21.67
C LEU A 103 9.71 -10.21 -20.52
N LEU A 104 10.73 -9.95 -19.71
CA LEU A 104 11.15 -10.81 -18.60
C LEU A 104 10.04 -11.00 -17.56
N PHE A 105 9.31 -9.93 -17.21
CA PHE A 105 8.25 -9.94 -16.20
C PHE A 105 7.10 -10.90 -16.54
N PHE A 106 6.83 -11.08 -17.85
CA PHE A 106 5.77 -11.96 -18.35
C PHE A 106 6.31 -13.31 -18.84
N ASP A 107 7.62 -13.57 -18.78
CA ASP A 107 8.22 -14.79 -19.31
C ASP A 107 8.32 -15.91 -18.26
N PRO A 108 7.49 -16.96 -18.36
CA PRO A 108 7.49 -18.01 -17.35
C PRO A 108 8.75 -18.89 -17.40
N ARG A 109 9.56 -18.78 -18.48
CA ARG A 109 10.83 -19.50 -18.63
C ARG A 109 11.87 -19.09 -17.59
N LEU A 110 11.67 -17.97 -16.88
CA LEU A 110 12.53 -17.57 -15.77
C LEU A 110 12.37 -18.49 -14.55
N SER A 111 11.20 -19.08 -14.32
CA SER A 111 10.98 -20.06 -13.23
C SER A 111 11.53 -21.43 -13.59
N HIS A 112 12.00 -22.23 -12.63
CA HIS A 112 12.51 -23.58 -12.93
C HIS A 112 11.49 -24.46 -13.66
N SER A 113 10.21 -24.38 -13.30
CA SER A 113 9.13 -25.12 -13.95
C SER A 113 8.83 -24.65 -15.39
N GLY A 114 9.22 -23.43 -15.76
CA GLY A 114 8.83 -22.81 -17.03
C GLY A 114 7.35 -22.39 -17.09
N GLN A 115 6.65 -22.39 -15.94
CA GLN A 115 5.20 -22.17 -15.86
C GLN A 115 4.80 -20.92 -15.06
N MET A 116 5.74 -20.30 -14.33
CA MET A 116 5.48 -19.13 -13.49
C MET A 116 6.31 -17.94 -13.94
N ALA A 117 5.67 -16.79 -14.04
CA ALA A 117 6.30 -15.49 -14.29
C ALA A 117 5.98 -14.53 -13.13
N CYS A 118 6.61 -13.35 -13.10
CA CYS A 118 6.27 -12.29 -12.14
C CYS A 118 4.78 -11.93 -12.25
N ALA A 119 4.28 -11.84 -13.49
CA ALA A 119 2.87 -11.58 -13.80
C ALA A 119 1.88 -12.66 -13.27
N SER A 120 2.35 -13.85 -12.87
CA SER A 120 1.48 -14.88 -12.26
C SER A 120 0.98 -14.48 -10.86
N CYS A 121 1.74 -13.64 -10.15
CA CYS A 121 1.40 -13.10 -8.82
C CYS A 121 1.18 -11.59 -8.82
N HIS A 122 1.56 -10.89 -9.90
CA HIS A 122 1.41 -9.45 -10.06
C HIS A 122 0.70 -9.15 -11.38
N ASP A 123 -0.58 -9.51 -11.42
CA ASP A 123 -1.42 -9.43 -12.60
C ASP A 123 -1.95 -8.00 -12.80
N PRO A 124 -1.70 -7.35 -13.95
CA PRO A 124 -2.17 -5.98 -14.20
C PRO A 124 -3.70 -5.82 -14.12
N ASP A 125 -4.48 -6.86 -14.42
CA ASP A 125 -5.95 -6.80 -14.34
C ASP A 125 -6.46 -6.90 -12.89
N LEU A 126 -5.59 -7.32 -11.95
CA LEU A 126 -5.84 -7.44 -10.52
C LEU A 126 -5.05 -6.40 -9.71
N GLY A 127 -4.89 -5.20 -10.29
CA GLY A 127 -4.19 -4.09 -9.62
C GLY A 127 -2.71 -4.37 -9.37
N TRP A 128 -2.08 -5.22 -10.19
CA TRP A 128 -0.71 -5.70 -10.03
C TRP A 128 -0.46 -6.51 -8.75
N ALA A 129 -1.52 -7.13 -8.23
CA ALA A 129 -1.53 -8.20 -7.22
C ALA A 129 -2.10 -9.48 -7.85
N ASP A 130 -2.52 -10.48 -7.06
CA ASP A 130 -3.05 -11.75 -7.60
C ASP A 130 -4.49 -12.10 -7.21
N GLY A 131 -5.13 -11.28 -6.37
CA GLY A 131 -6.50 -11.50 -5.93
C GLY A 131 -6.69 -12.68 -4.98
N ARG A 132 -5.62 -13.23 -4.38
CA ARG A 132 -5.66 -14.41 -3.50
C ARG A 132 -5.30 -14.08 -2.06
N THR A 133 -5.78 -14.90 -1.14
CA THR A 133 -5.36 -14.84 0.28
C THR A 133 -3.84 -14.94 0.39
N VAL A 134 -3.25 -15.95 -0.25
CA VAL A 134 -1.81 -16.08 -0.42
C VAL A 134 -1.53 -16.64 -1.81
N SER A 135 -0.39 -16.28 -2.37
CA SER A 135 0.00 -16.75 -3.70
C SER A 135 0.43 -18.22 -3.70
N PHE A 136 0.43 -18.82 -4.88
CA PHE A 136 0.92 -20.17 -5.08
C PHE A 136 2.27 -20.15 -5.78
N GLY A 137 3.24 -20.78 -5.13
CA GLY A 137 4.59 -20.99 -5.58
C GLY A 137 4.76 -22.24 -6.47
N THR A 138 6.01 -22.70 -6.59
CA THR A 138 6.35 -23.90 -7.37
C THR A 138 5.58 -25.13 -6.83
N GLY A 139 5.07 -25.97 -7.73
CA GLY A 139 4.28 -27.15 -7.35
C GLY A 139 2.95 -26.83 -6.67
N ARG A 140 2.45 -25.59 -6.79
CA ARG A 140 1.28 -25.06 -6.07
C ARG A 140 1.43 -25.03 -4.55
N LEU A 141 2.67 -24.89 -4.07
CA LEU A 141 2.92 -24.62 -2.67
C LEU A 141 2.25 -23.30 -2.25
N SER A 142 1.51 -23.31 -1.15
CA SER A 142 0.93 -22.08 -0.59
C SER A 142 2.04 -21.24 0.04
N LEU A 143 2.22 -20.01 -0.42
CA LEU A 143 3.17 -19.07 0.16
C LEU A 143 2.64 -18.51 1.49
N PRO A 144 3.51 -17.96 2.36
CA PRO A 144 3.09 -17.51 3.69
C PRO A 144 2.36 -16.15 3.68
N ARG A 145 2.40 -15.40 2.57
CA ARG A 145 1.90 -14.02 2.51
C ARG A 145 1.10 -13.73 1.24
N ASN A 146 0.18 -12.78 1.37
CA ASN A 146 -0.52 -12.14 0.26
C ASN A 146 0.47 -11.38 -0.63
N ALA A 147 0.31 -11.45 -1.95
CA ALA A 147 1.11 -10.68 -2.89
C ALA A 147 0.65 -9.20 -2.89
N PRO A 148 1.50 -8.26 -2.45
CA PRO A 148 1.15 -6.85 -2.51
C PRO A 148 1.12 -6.36 -3.96
N SER A 149 0.39 -5.28 -4.23
CA SER A 149 0.52 -4.57 -5.51
C SER A 149 1.94 -4.02 -5.68
N ILE A 150 2.47 -4.13 -6.90
CA ILE A 150 3.74 -3.50 -7.30
C ILE A 150 3.54 -2.11 -7.94
N MET A 151 2.32 -1.60 -8.05
CA MET A 151 2.13 -0.23 -8.52
C MET A 151 2.80 0.77 -7.59
N ASN A 152 3.40 1.82 -8.17
CA ASN A 152 4.09 2.88 -7.46
C ASN A 152 5.33 2.38 -6.67
N SER A 153 5.88 1.22 -7.03
CA SER A 153 7.09 0.66 -6.39
C SER A 153 8.32 1.57 -6.54
N ALA A 154 8.36 2.43 -7.56
CA ALA A 154 9.43 3.42 -7.73
C ALA A 154 9.59 4.37 -6.54
N PHE A 155 8.53 4.58 -5.75
CA PHE A 155 8.54 5.48 -4.61
C PHE A 155 8.77 4.75 -3.27
N GLN A 156 8.96 3.43 -3.27
CA GLN A 156 9.22 2.63 -2.07
C GLN A 156 10.71 2.59 -1.76
N GLU A 157 11.03 2.46 -0.47
CA GLU A 157 12.42 2.39 0.03
C GLU A 157 12.79 0.99 0.53
N ALA A 158 11.77 0.16 0.81
CA ALA A 158 11.93 -1.22 1.22
C ALA A 158 10.81 -2.08 0.61
N PHE A 159 11.15 -3.31 0.25
CA PHE A 159 10.29 -4.22 -0.48
C PHE A 159 9.97 -5.47 0.35
N PHE A 160 8.91 -6.19 -0.07
CA PHE A 160 8.18 -7.17 0.73
C PHE A 160 7.41 -6.54 1.92
N TRP A 161 6.59 -7.36 2.57
CA TRP A 161 5.86 -6.98 3.79
C TRP A 161 6.76 -6.73 4.99
N ASP A 162 7.90 -7.40 5.08
CA ASP A 162 8.87 -7.29 6.17
C ASP A 162 10.01 -6.29 5.87
N GLY A 163 10.07 -5.77 4.64
CA GLY A 163 11.09 -4.81 4.24
C GLY A 163 12.49 -5.40 4.14
N ARG A 164 12.62 -6.70 3.90
CA ARG A 164 13.93 -7.39 3.88
C ARG A 164 14.78 -7.06 2.65
N ALA A 165 14.18 -6.53 1.58
CA ALA A 165 14.90 -6.11 0.38
C ALA A 165 14.95 -4.57 0.31
N SER A 166 16.12 -4.03 0.00
CA SER A 166 16.37 -2.57 -0.06
C SER A 166 16.27 -2.00 -1.48
N SER A 167 16.11 -2.84 -2.49
CA SER A 167 15.93 -2.43 -3.89
C SER A 167 15.01 -3.39 -4.64
N LEU A 168 14.46 -2.95 -5.77
CA LEU A 168 13.70 -3.82 -6.68
C LEU A 168 14.60 -4.90 -7.30
N GLU A 169 15.85 -4.59 -7.59
CA GLU A 169 16.81 -5.57 -8.12
C GLU A 169 17.05 -6.72 -7.13
N ASP A 170 17.25 -6.39 -5.85
CA ASP A 170 17.41 -7.38 -4.77
C ASP A 170 16.11 -8.18 -4.56
N GLN A 171 14.97 -7.49 -4.53
CA GLN A 171 13.65 -8.12 -4.44
C GLN A 171 13.42 -9.13 -5.57
N ALA A 172 13.70 -8.75 -6.82
CA ALA A 172 13.50 -9.60 -7.99
C ALA A 172 14.41 -10.84 -7.95
N ILE A 173 15.67 -10.68 -7.54
CA ILE A 173 16.59 -11.81 -7.35
C ILE A 173 16.08 -12.75 -6.26
N GLN A 174 15.65 -12.22 -5.11
CA GLN A 174 15.12 -13.05 -4.02
C GLN A 174 13.91 -13.87 -4.47
N VAL A 175 12.98 -13.30 -5.24
CA VAL A 175 11.81 -14.05 -5.77
C VAL A 175 12.22 -15.10 -6.79
N LEU A 176 13.10 -14.75 -7.74
CA LEU A 176 13.58 -15.67 -8.77
C LEU A 176 14.26 -16.90 -8.15
N MET A 177 15.05 -16.69 -7.10
CA MET A 177 15.86 -17.73 -6.46
C MET A 177 15.12 -18.45 -5.32
N ASN A 178 13.98 -17.94 -4.86
CA ASN A 178 13.27 -18.56 -3.74
C ASN A 178 12.74 -19.95 -4.15
N PRO A 179 13.11 -21.03 -3.44
CA PRO A 179 12.71 -22.40 -3.77
C PRO A 179 11.20 -22.64 -3.67
N ASP A 180 10.50 -21.86 -2.85
CA ASP A 180 9.06 -21.93 -2.69
C ASP A 180 8.35 -21.14 -3.79
N GLU A 181 8.98 -20.13 -4.38
CA GLU A 181 8.37 -19.25 -5.41
C GLU A 181 8.72 -19.74 -6.82
N MET A 182 9.68 -19.09 -7.51
CA MET A 182 10.06 -19.41 -8.88
C MET A 182 11.10 -20.55 -8.96
N ASN A 183 11.75 -20.88 -7.84
CA ASN A 183 12.72 -21.97 -7.67
C ASN A 183 13.81 -22.02 -8.75
N SER A 184 14.21 -20.87 -9.29
CA SER A 184 15.18 -20.80 -10.38
C SER A 184 16.61 -20.78 -9.85
N SER A 185 17.57 -20.74 -10.78
CA SER A 185 18.98 -20.47 -10.48
C SER A 185 19.55 -19.51 -11.53
N PRO A 186 20.70 -18.86 -11.26
CA PRO A 186 21.37 -18.03 -12.25
C PRO A 186 21.65 -18.80 -13.55
N GLU A 187 22.06 -20.07 -13.44
CA GLU A 187 22.36 -20.94 -14.57
C GLU A 187 21.11 -21.21 -15.42
N ILE A 188 19.97 -21.51 -14.78
CA ILE A 188 18.70 -21.75 -15.50
C ILE A 188 18.28 -20.50 -16.26
N VAL A 189 18.32 -19.34 -15.60
CA VAL A 189 17.92 -18.06 -16.22
C VAL A 189 18.82 -17.75 -17.41
N ILE A 190 20.14 -17.78 -17.22
CA ILE A 190 21.11 -17.44 -18.27
C ILE A 190 20.99 -18.43 -19.43
N GLN A 191 21.02 -19.74 -19.15
CA GLN A 191 20.97 -20.77 -20.20
C GLN A 191 19.72 -20.64 -21.08
N ARG A 192 18.54 -20.41 -20.48
CA ARG A 192 17.28 -20.33 -21.23
C ARG A 192 17.18 -19.07 -22.07
N LEU A 193 17.57 -17.92 -21.50
CA LEU A 193 17.52 -16.66 -22.25
C LEU A 193 18.56 -16.67 -23.39
N SER A 194 19.75 -17.24 -23.18
CA SER A 194 20.80 -17.34 -24.20
C SER A 194 20.44 -18.25 -25.38
N GLN A 195 19.45 -19.13 -25.24
CA GLN A 195 18.93 -19.96 -26.34
C GLN A 195 17.98 -19.20 -27.29
N LEU A 196 17.65 -17.95 -26.99
CA LEU A 196 16.68 -17.15 -27.71
C LEU A 196 17.37 -15.90 -28.28
N PRO A 197 17.66 -15.85 -29.60
CA PRO A 197 18.40 -14.74 -30.21
C PRO A 197 17.82 -13.35 -29.94
N ASP A 198 16.49 -13.23 -29.88
CA ASP A 198 15.80 -11.97 -29.62
C ASP A 198 16.16 -11.38 -28.25
N TYR A 199 16.40 -12.22 -27.23
CA TYR A 199 16.89 -11.74 -25.94
C TYR A 199 18.30 -11.18 -26.06
N GLY A 200 19.20 -11.83 -26.80
CA GLY A 200 20.54 -11.30 -27.07
C GLY A 200 20.51 -9.89 -27.67
N THR A 201 19.59 -9.65 -28.63
CA THR A 201 19.34 -8.32 -29.19
C THR A 201 18.79 -7.34 -28.15
N ALA A 202 17.78 -7.74 -27.38
CA ALA A 202 17.18 -6.88 -26.35
C ALA A 202 18.18 -6.50 -25.24
N PHE A 203 19.09 -7.41 -24.85
CA PHE A 203 20.19 -7.11 -23.92
C PHE A 203 21.21 -6.15 -24.56
N GLN A 204 21.55 -6.33 -25.83
CA GLN A 204 22.45 -5.42 -26.56
C GLN A 204 21.89 -3.99 -26.59
N GLU A 205 20.59 -3.83 -26.83
CA GLU A 205 19.92 -2.52 -26.82
C GLU A 205 19.83 -1.92 -25.40
N ALA A 206 19.56 -2.76 -24.39
CA ALA A 206 19.40 -2.32 -23.00
C ALA A 206 20.71 -1.99 -22.29
N PHE A 207 21.79 -2.71 -22.58
CA PHE A 207 23.04 -2.65 -21.82
C PHE A 207 24.29 -2.43 -22.67
N GLY A 208 24.15 -2.31 -23.99
CA GLY A 208 25.30 -2.20 -24.90
C GLY A 208 26.07 -3.51 -25.08
N THR A 209 25.54 -4.62 -24.60
CA THR A 209 26.12 -5.97 -24.71
C THR A 209 25.03 -7.03 -24.74
N SER A 210 25.20 -8.07 -25.57
CA SER A 210 24.32 -9.24 -25.58
C SER A 210 24.56 -10.21 -24.43
N GLU A 211 25.56 -9.95 -23.57
CA GLU A 211 25.88 -10.78 -22.42
C GLU A 211 24.74 -10.73 -21.38
N ILE A 212 24.17 -11.90 -21.10
CA ILE A 212 23.08 -12.08 -20.15
C ILE A 212 23.66 -12.45 -18.78
N THR A 213 23.36 -11.64 -17.77
CA THR A 213 23.73 -11.90 -16.37
C THR A 213 22.52 -11.68 -15.47
N LEU A 214 22.56 -12.27 -14.27
CA LEU A 214 21.48 -12.08 -13.29
C LEU A 214 21.31 -10.60 -12.89
N ASP A 215 22.41 -9.85 -12.77
CA ASP A 215 22.38 -8.39 -12.53
C ASP A 215 21.62 -7.64 -13.63
N ARG A 216 21.89 -7.93 -14.90
CA ARG A 216 21.20 -7.26 -16.01
C ARG A 216 19.73 -7.66 -16.09
N VAL A 217 19.41 -8.91 -15.78
CA VAL A 217 18.02 -9.39 -15.66
C VAL A 217 17.28 -8.62 -14.57
N SER A 218 17.84 -8.52 -13.36
CA SER A 218 17.18 -7.84 -12.23
C SER A 218 17.04 -6.34 -12.47
N ARG A 219 18.04 -5.69 -13.09
CA ARG A 219 17.97 -4.27 -13.47
C ARG A 219 16.92 -3.99 -14.54
N ALA A 220 16.75 -4.89 -15.52
CA ALA A 220 15.71 -4.75 -16.53
C ALA A 220 14.31 -4.91 -15.90
N LEU A 221 14.10 -5.93 -15.07
CA LEU A 221 12.85 -6.11 -14.30
C LEU A 221 12.53 -4.87 -13.47
N ALA A 222 13.49 -4.40 -12.67
CA ALA A 222 13.33 -3.22 -11.83
C ALA A 222 13.02 -1.96 -12.64
N ALA A 223 13.65 -1.76 -13.80
CA ALA A 223 13.36 -0.63 -14.69
C ALA A 223 11.91 -0.67 -15.20
N PHE A 224 11.38 -1.85 -15.55
CA PHE A 224 9.97 -2.00 -15.92
C PHE A 224 9.04 -1.70 -14.74
N GLU A 225 9.28 -2.30 -13.57
CA GLU A 225 8.46 -2.12 -12.37
C GLU A 225 8.41 -0.64 -11.92
N ARG A 226 9.53 0.09 -12.05
CA ARG A 226 9.59 1.53 -11.76
C ARG A 226 8.70 2.37 -12.68
N THR A 227 8.33 1.86 -13.86
CA THR A 227 7.45 2.58 -14.79
C THR A 227 5.96 2.35 -14.49
N LEU A 228 5.62 1.46 -13.56
CA LEU A 228 4.25 1.20 -13.14
C LEU A 228 3.75 2.28 -12.18
N ILE A 229 3.56 3.49 -12.72
CA ILE A 229 3.18 4.69 -11.98
C ILE A 229 1.69 4.99 -12.19
N GLY A 230 1.00 5.22 -11.09
CA GLY A 230 -0.39 5.62 -11.04
C GLY A 230 -0.58 7.14 -11.03
N GLY A 231 -1.61 7.61 -10.32
CA GLY A 231 -1.86 9.03 -10.08
C GLY A 231 -3.06 9.62 -10.83
N ARG A 232 -4.04 8.79 -11.20
CA ARG A 232 -5.25 9.21 -11.94
C ARG A 232 -6.54 8.93 -11.18
N SER A 233 -6.49 8.82 -9.86
CA SER A 233 -7.65 8.52 -9.03
C SER A 233 -8.60 9.72 -8.93
N ARG A 234 -9.82 9.49 -8.43
CA ARG A 234 -10.75 10.59 -8.12
C ARG A 234 -10.18 11.51 -7.05
N PHE A 235 -9.43 10.96 -6.10
CA PHE A 235 -8.71 11.74 -5.10
C PHE A 235 -7.60 12.61 -5.72
N ASP A 236 -6.84 12.09 -6.69
CA ASP A 236 -5.83 12.90 -7.39
C ASP A 236 -6.47 14.04 -8.21
N ALA A 237 -7.62 13.76 -8.86
CA ALA A 237 -8.40 14.78 -9.54
C ALA A 237 -8.88 15.88 -8.56
N PHE A 238 -9.33 15.48 -7.37
CA PHE A 238 -9.73 16.38 -6.30
C PHE A 238 -8.57 17.25 -5.80
N LEU A 239 -7.41 16.64 -5.51
CA LEU A 239 -6.17 17.35 -5.13
C LEU A 239 -5.70 18.34 -6.21
N SER A 240 -6.00 18.07 -7.47
CA SER A 240 -5.71 18.94 -8.62
C SER A 240 -6.73 20.07 -8.83
N GLY A 241 -7.62 20.30 -7.85
CA GLY A 241 -8.59 21.40 -7.85
C GLY A 241 -9.97 21.06 -8.42
N LYS A 242 -10.20 19.81 -8.85
CA LYS A 242 -11.54 19.36 -9.28
C LYS A 242 -12.36 18.97 -8.04
N SER A 243 -12.81 19.97 -7.28
CA SER A 243 -13.48 19.78 -5.98
C SER A 243 -14.70 18.83 -6.02
N ALA A 244 -15.41 18.78 -7.16
CA ALA A 244 -16.55 17.87 -7.38
C ALA A 244 -16.16 16.40 -7.65
N ALA A 245 -14.86 16.06 -7.75
CA ALA A 245 -14.42 14.69 -8.02
C ALA A 245 -14.69 13.74 -6.84
N LEU A 246 -14.73 14.25 -5.61
CA LEU A 246 -15.19 13.48 -4.44
C LEU A 246 -16.68 13.67 -4.23
N SER A 247 -17.39 12.57 -3.90
CA SER A 247 -18.75 12.63 -3.39
C SER A 247 -18.77 13.23 -1.98
N ASP A 248 -19.97 13.50 -1.45
CA ASP A 248 -20.11 14.02 -0.09
C ASP A 248 -19.64 13.01 0.97
N GLU A 249 -19.88 11.73 0.74
CA GLU A 249 -19.40 10.61 1.56
C GLU A 249 -17.87 10.53 1.53
N ALA A 250 -17.26 10.58 0.34
CA ALA A 250 -15.81 10.52 0.21
C ALA A 250 -15.12 11.75 0.82
N LEU A 251 -15.75 12.93 0.76
CA LEU A 251 -15.22 14.14 1.40
C LEU A 251 -15.32 14.07 2.93
N SER A 252 -16.43 13.56 3.46
CA SER A 252 -16.58 13.25 4.89
C SER A 252 -15.55 12.21 5.34
N GLY A 253 -15.34 11.17 4.53
CA GLY A 253 -14.34 10.13 4.75
C GLY A 253 -12.91 10.65 4.76
N LEU A 254 -12.57 11.60 3.89
CA LEU A 254 -11.28 12.28 3.88
C LEU A 254 -11.04 13.03 5.20
N ASP A 255 -12.05 13.77 5.69
CA ASP A 255 -11.93 14.48 6.98
C ASP A 255 -11.76 13.50 8.14
N LEU A 256 -12.57 12.44 8.19
CA LEU A 256 -12.45 11.37 9.18
C LEU A 256 -11.07 10.71 9.14
N PHE A 257 -10.57 10.34 7.96
CA PHE A 257 -9.27 9.71 7.76
C PHE A 257 -8.13 10.56 8.33
N ARG A 258 -8.20 11.88 8.10
CA ARG A 258 -7.23 12.88 8.61
C ARG A 258 -7.38 13.14 10.11
N ARG A 259 -8.55 12.89 10.69
CA ARG A 259 -8.90 13.32 12.05
C ARG A 259 -9.34 12.14 12.91
N GLU A 260 -10.63 11.96 13.13
CA GLU A 260 -11.13 11.05 14.18
C GLU A 260 -10.93 9.57 13.87
N ALA A 261 -10.78 9.17 12.60
CA ALA A 261 -10.38 7.81 12.23
C ALA A 261 -8.86 7.58 12.37
N ARG A 262 -8.07 8.65 12.53
CA ARG A 262 -6.64 8.64 12.89
C ARG A 262 -5.73 7.89 11.90
N CYS A 263 -6.22 7.55 10.72
CA CYS A 263 -5.48 6.78 9.71
C CYS A 263 -4.22 7.50 9.22
N LEU A 264 -4.25 8.83 9.19
CA LEU A 264 -3.12 9.69 8.78
C LEU A 264 -1.88 9.53 9.68
N ASN A 265 -1.98 8.91 10.86
CA ASN A 265 -0.81 8.66 11.72
C ASN A 265 0.19 7.67 11.12
N CYS A 266 -0.25 6.80 10.22
CA CYS A 266 0.63 5.88 9.47
C CYS A 266 0.46 6.03 7.96
N HIS A 267 -0.73 6.43 7.49
CA HIS A 267 -1.05 6.48 6.06
C HIS A 267 -1.09 7.92 5.56
N HIS A 268 0.07 8.53 5.38
CA HIS A 268 0.20 9.94 4.99
C HIS A 268 1.08 10.14 3.76
N GLY A 269 1.25 11.40 3.34
CA GLY A 269 2.03 11.76 2.16
C GLY A 269 1.43 11.25 0.83
N PRO A 270 2.18 11.38 -0.26
CA PRO A 270 1.71 11.01 -1.59
C PRO A 270 1.27 9.56 -1.76
N LEU A 271 1.87 8.60 -1.06
CA LEU A 271 1.53 7.17 -1.17
C LEU A 271 0.46 6.73 -0.15
N LEU A 272 0.01 7.61 0.73
CA LEU A 272 -0.77 7.24 1.91
C LEU A 272 -0.08 6.11 2.70
N SER A 273 1.21 6.30 2.95
CA SER A 273 2.08 5.37 3.68
C SER A 273 3.27 6.14 4.23
N ASP A 274 3.56 5.93 5.50
CA ASP A 274 4.77 6.41 6.17
C ASP A 274 6.01 5.57 5.83
N LYS A 275 5.84 4.45 5.09
CA LYS A 275 6.86 3.47 4.72
C LYS A 275 7.57 2.82 5.91
N ARG A 276 7.05 3.01 7.13
CA ARG A 276 7.62 2.44 8.37
C ARG A 276 7.01 1.07 8.66
N PHE A 277 7.47 0.46 9.75
CA PHE A 277 7.07 -0.86 10.18
C PHE A 277 6.31 -0.77 11.50
N HIS A 278 5.13 -1.38 11.55
CA HIS A 278 4.26 -1.37 12.72
C HIS A 278 3.71 -2.77 12.98
N ASP A 279 3.57 -3.14 14.25
CA ASP A 279 2.80 -4.32 14.64
C ASP A 279 1.34 -3.92 14.85
N VAL A 280 0.47 -4.47 14.00
CA VAL A 280 -0.97 -4.24 14.05
C VAL A 280 -1.73 -5.36 14.80
N GLY A 281 -1.02 -6.22 15.52
CA GLY A 281 -1.59 -7.29 16.33
C GLY A 281 -1.99 -8.54 15.54
N LEU A 282 -1.45 -8.70 14.32
CA LEU A 282 -1.77 -9.79 13.39
C LEU A 282 -0.62 -10.78 13.20
N SER A 283 0.30 -10.89 14.15
CA SER A 283 1.43 -11.84 14.07
C SER A 283 1.10 -13.28 14.45
N TYR A 284 -0.09 -13.53 15.02
CA TYR A 284 -0.56 -14.86 15.45
C TYR A 284 0.43 -15.65 16.33
N PHE A 285 1.19 -14.95 17.17
CA PHE A 285 2.25 -15.52 18.02
C PHE A 285 1.82 -16.79 18.79
N GLY A 286 2.56 -17.88 18.61
CA GLY A 286 2.33 -19.20 19.19
C GLY A 286 1.08 -19.92 18.68
N ARG A 287 0.63 -19.61 17.46
CA ARG A 287 -0.55 -20.21 16.80
C ARG A 287 -0.26 -20.51 15.33
N SER A 288 -1.19 -21.22 14.69
CA SER A 288 -1.20 -21.33 13.22
C SER A 288 -1.23 -19.94 12.60
N TYR A 289 -0.53 -19.78 11.47
CA TYR A 289 -0.28 -18.50 10.79
C TYR A 289 0.67 -17.55 11.51
N GLU A 290 1.50 -18.03 12.45
CA GLU A 290 2.53 -17.19 13.07
C GLU A 290 3.46 -16.58 12.01
N ASP A 291 3.51 -15.25 12.01
CA ASP A 291 4.45 -14.47 11.22
C ASP A 291 4.99 -13.31 12.05
N LEU A 292 6.27 -13.42 12.44
CA LEU A 292 6.98 -12.39 13.17
C LEU A 292 7.43 -11.22 12.28
N GLY A 293 7.08 -11.24 10.99
CA GLY A 293 7.30 -10.13 10.07
C GLY A 293 8.78 -9.80 9.95
N ARG A 294 9.09 -8.53 10.18
CA ARG A 294 10.44 -7.95 10.09
C ARG A 294 11.48 -8.64 10.97
N TYR A 295 11.10 -9.19 12.13
CA TYR A 295 12.02 -9.96 12.98
C TYR A 295 12.73 -11.09 12.23
N ARG A 296 12.05 -11.73 11.25
CA ARG A 296 12.64 -12.86 10.51
C ARG A 296 13.87 -12.46 9.70
N SER A 297 13.98 -11.21 9.27
CA SER A 297 15.13 -10.70 8.52
C SER A 297 16.13 -9.95 9.40
N THR A 298 15.67 -9.25 10.45
CA THR A 298 16.54 -8.41 11.28
C THR A 298 17.11 -9.14 12.50
N GLY A 299 16.42 -10.15 13.03
CA GLY A 299 16.74 -10.80 14.31
C GLY A 299 16.51 -9.91 15.54
N ASP A 300 16.09 -8.65 15.37
CA ASP A 300 15.84 -7.72 16.46
C ASP A 300 14.44 -7.97 17.04
N VAL A 301 14.40 -8.35 18.33
CA VAL A 301 13.15 -8.59 19.07
C VAL A 301 12.20 -7.39 19.06
N ALA A 302 12.72 -6.17 18.92
CA ALA A 302 11.90 -4.97 18.78
C ALA A 302 11.09 -4.95 17.48
N ASP A 303 11.47 -5.72 16.46
CA ASP A 303 10.79 -5.83 15.17
C ASP A 303 9.79 -6.99 15.09
N SER A 304 9.59 -7.72 16.19
CA SER A 304 8.65 -8.84 16.22
C SER A 304 7.21 -8.42 15.92
N GLY A 305 6.63 -9.06 14.92
CA GLY A 305 5.26 -8.82 14.45
C GLY A 305 5.09 -7.56 13.61
N LYS A 306 6.16 -6.81 13.33
CA LYS A 306 6.06 -5.60 12.52
C LYS A 306 6.05 -5.90 11.03
N PHE A 307 5.19 -5.17 10.32
CA PHE A 307 5.12 -5.16 8.87
C PHE A 307 5.10 -3.74 8.34
N ARG A 308 5.56 -3.56 7.11
CA ARG A 308 5.57 -2.27 6.42
C ARG A 308 4.13 -1.75 6.27
N THR A 309 3.91 -0.46 6.49
CA THR A 309 2.66 0.21 6.13
C THR A 309 2.48 0.19 4.61
N PRO A 310 1.50 -0.55 4.05
CA PRO A 310 1.29 -0.56 2.61
C PRO A 310 0.74 0.79 2.13
N SER A 311 1.00 1.13 0.86
CA SER A 311 0.33 2.25 0.19
C SER A 311 -1.17 1.96 0.08
N LEU A 312 -2.02 2.96 0.33
CA LEU A 312 -3.48 2.85 0.13
C LEU A 312 -3.93 3.22 -1.29
N ARG A 313 -3.02 3.71 -2.15
CA ARG A 313 -3.36 3.92 -3.57
C ARG A 313 -3.83 2.62 -4.20
N ASN A 314 -4.95 2.67 -4.91
CA ASN A 314 -5.59 1.51 -5.54
C ASN A 314 -5.98 0.38 -4.57
N ILE A 315 -6.19 0.68 -3.28
CA ILE A 315 -6.48 -0.35 -2.27
C ILE A 315 -7.62 -1.30 -2.69
N THR A 316 -8.72 -0.77 -3.23
CA THR A 316 -9.90 -1.57 -3.62
C THR A 316 -9.66 -2.53 -4.79
N ALA A 317 -8.59 -2.33 -5.57
CA ALA A 317 -8.18 -3.23 -6.65
C ALA A 317 -7.33 -4.42 -6.17
N THR A 318 -6.92 -4.44 -4.90
CA THR A 318 -5.86 -5.33 -4.38
C THR A 318 -6.32 -6.29 -3.28
N ARG A 319 -7.63 -6.52 -3.18
CA ARG A 319 -8.20 -7.49 -2.24
C ARG A 319 -7.61 -8.90 -2.45
N PRO A 320 -7.57 -9.75 -1.40
CA PRO A 320 -7.87 -9.47 0.00
C PRO A 320 -6.71 -8.79 0.74
N TYR A 321 -6.95 -8.33 1.98
CA TYR A 321 -6.06 -7.40 2.67
C TYR A 321 -5.23 -8.04 3.81
N MET A 322 -4.22 -7.27 4.25
CA MET A 322 -3.17 -7.61 5.23
C MET A 322 -2.14 -8.60 4.66
N HIS A 323 -1.02 -8.76 5.38
CA HIS A 323 0.06 -9.66 4.95
C HIS A 323 -0.38 -11.11 4.79
N ASN A 324 -1.48 -11.52 5.43
CA ASN A 324 -2.04 -12.87 5.37
C ASN A 324 -3.27 -12.99 4.44
N GLY A 325 -3.75 -11.89 3.84
CA GLY A 325 -4.86 -11.89 2.89
C GLY A 325 -6.19 -12.47 3.41
N LEU A 326 -6.45 -12.34 4.72
CA LEU A 326 -7.64 -12.94 5.35
C LEU A 326 -8.86 -12.01 5.44
N PHE A 327 -8.73 -10.74 5.03
CA PHE A 327 -9.74 -9.73 5.32
C PHE A 327 -10.27 -9.05 4.07
N GLU A 328 -11.56 -8.71 4.08
CA GLU A 328 -12.17 -7.75 3.16
C GLU A 328 -12.13 -6.33 3.77
N LEU A 329 -12.41 -5.31 2.95
CA LEU A 329 -12.17 -3.91 3.32
C LEU A 329 -13.00 -3.49 4.55
N GLU A 330 -14.26 -3.95 4.60
CA GLU A 330 -15.14 -3.72 5.75
C GLU A 330 -14.55 -4.29 7.04
N ASN A 331 -14.00 -5.50 6.98
CA ASN A 331 -13.39 -6.15 8.14
C ASN A 331 -12.17 -5.36 8.61
N VAL A 332 -11.34 -4.87 7.68
CA VAL A 332 -10.17 -4.04 7.99
C VAL A 332 -10.59 -2.76 8.70
N ILE A 333 -11.55 -2.02 8.16
CA ILE A 333 -12.02 -0.76 8.78
C ILE A 333 -12.58 -1.04 10.18
N ASN A 334 -13.37 -2.10 10.35
CA ASN A 334 -13.94 -2.47 11.64
C ASN A 334 -12.89 -2.94 12.66
N LEU A 335 -11.83 -3.62 12.22
CA LEU A 335 -10.70 -3.99 13.08
C LEU A 335 -9.96 -2.75 13.58
N TYR A 336 -9.68 -1.78 12.69
CA TYR A 336 -9.08 -0.51 13.09
C TYR A 336 -10.01 0.30 14.01
N ASN A 337 -11.32 0.33 13.73
CA ASN A 337 -12.31 0.97 14.60
C ASN A 337 -12.31 0.38 16.03
N ALA A 338 -12.10 -0.93 16.14
CA ALA A 338 -11.94 -1.63 17.42
C ALA A 338 -10.55 -1.47 18.07
N GLY A 339 -9.60 -0.78 17.42
CA GLY A 339 -8.24 -0.57 17.92
C GLY A 339 -7.25 -1.70 17.62
N MET A 340 -7.58 -2.60 16.69
CA MET A 340 -6.84 -3.82 16.33
C MET A 340 -6.68 -4.83 17.48
N PRO A 341 -6.46 -6.14 17.19
CA PRO A 341 -6.27 -7.15 18.22
C PRO A 341 -5.06 -6.85 19.13
N THR A 342 -5.23 -6.92 20.45
CA THR A 342 -4.11 -6.92 21.39
C THR A 342 -3.80 -8.36 21.77
N LEU A 343 -2.58 -8.83 21.49
CA LEU A 343 -2.15 -10.16 21.90
C LEU A 343 -1.93 -10.20 23.42
N VAL A 344 -2.39 -11.28 24.05
CA VAL A 344 -2.18 -11.54 25.48
C VAL A 344 -1.28 -12.77 25.59
N PRO A 345 -0.11 -12.67 26.26
CA PRO A 345 0.79 -13.80 26.41
C PRO A 345 0.14 -14.90 27.25
N LYS A 346 0.34 -16.16 26.83
CA LYS A 346 0.10 -17.33 27.67
C LYS A 346 1.21 -17.45 28.72
N PRO A 347 1.03 -18.25 29.80
CA PRO A 347 2.06 -18.41 30.83
C PRO A 347 3.44 -18.83 30.30
N ASP A 348 3.49 -19.64 29.24
CA ASP A 348 4.72 -20.07 28.57
C ASP A 348 5.36 -18.99 27.67
N GLN A 349 4.66 -17.88 27.44
CA GLN A 349 5.06 -16.77 26.56
C GLN A 349 5.40 -15.49 27.33
N GLU A 350 5.10 -15.40 28.64
CA GLU A 350 5.23 -14.16 29.43
C GLU A 350 6.64 -13.57 29.39
N ASN A 351 7.67 -14.42 29.31
CA ASN A 351 9.08 -14.04 29.27
C ASN A 351 9.73 -14.26 27.90
N ASP A 352 8.96 -14.57 26.84
CA ASP A 352 9.53 -14.72 25.51
C ASP A 352 9.87 -13.31 24.96
N PRO A 353 11.14 -12.98 24.74
CA PRO A 353 11.52 -11.66 24.27
C PRO A 353 10.98 -11.35 22.87
N ARG A 354 10.57 -12.38 22.11
CA ARG A 354 9.97 -12.23 20.78
C ARG A 354 8.48 -11.93 20.85
N PHE A 355 7.85 -11.90 22.03
CA PHE A 355 6.41 -11.62 22.12
C PHE A 355 6.09 -10.24 21.50
N PRO A 356 5.27 -10.19 20.43
CA PRO A 356 5.03 -8.96 19.67
C PRO A 356 4.34 -7.87 20.50
N LYS A 357 4.70 -6.62 20.22
CA LYS A 357 4.15 -5.44 20.91
C LYS A 357 3.42 -4.56 19.91
N LYS A 358 2.08 -4.57 20.01
CA LYS A 358 1.19 -3.74 19.20
C LYS A 358 1.59 -2.26 19.25
N SER A 359 1.55 -1.59 18.10
CA SER A 359 1.83 -0.15 17.99
C SER A 359 0.90 0.67 18.92
N PRO A 360 1.45 1.65 19.68
CA PRO A 360 0.65 2.51 20.56
C PRO A 360 -0.25 3.50 19.80
N LEU A 361 -0.03 3.67 18.49
CA LEU A 361 -0.87 4.51 17.64
C LEU A 361 -2.28 3.92 17.44
N LEU A 362 -2.40 2.60 17.61
CA LEU A 362 -3.65 1.86 17.43
C LEU A 362 -4.54 2.01 18.66
N LYS A 363 -5.60 2.81 18.50
CA LYS A 363 -6.58 3.12 19.53
C LYS A 363 -7.98 2.81 19.00
N PRO A 364 -8.93 2.40 19.86
CA PRO A 364 -10.34 2.36 19.49
C PRO A 364 -10.79 3.74 18.96
N LEU A 365 -11.58 3.76 17.90
CA LEU A 365 -11.94 4.99 17.19
C LEU A 365 -13.38 5.45 17.48
N GLY A 366 -14.27 4.53 17.84
CA GLY A 366 -15.67 4.84 18.12
C GLY A 366 -16.45 5.32 16.89
N LEU A 367 -16.04 4.93 15.68
CA LEU A 367 -16.75 5.27 14.44
C LEU A 367 -18.12 4.59 14.43
N ASN A 368 -19.15 5.35 14.06
CA ASN A 368 -20.49 4.81 13.83
C ASN A 368 -20.63 4.25 12.40
N PRO A 369 -21.75 3.60 12.05
CA PRO A 369 -21.92 3.03 10.70
C PRO A 369 -21.83 4.04 9.55
N GLN A 370 -22.26 5.30 9.76
CA GLN A 370 -22.12 6.35 8.74
C GLN A 370 -20.66 6.75 8.56
N ASP A 371 -19.89 6.87 9.65
CA ASP A 371 -18.46 7.20 9.60
C ASP A 371 -17.68 6.09 8.85
N VAL A 372 -18.02 4.82 9.08
CA VAL A 372 -17.42 3.68 8.38
C VAL A 372 -17.74 3.71 6.88
N ALA A 373 -18.99 4.01 6.52
CA ALA A 373 -19.39 4.15 5.12
C ALA A 373 -18.70 5.33 4.42
N ASP A 374 -18.61 6.48 5.08
CA ASP A 374 -17.91 7.67 4.56
C ASP A 374 -16.41 7.37 4.37
N LEU A 375 -15.76 6.75 5.35
CA LEU A 375 -14.35 6.35 5.26
C LEU A 375 -14.09 5.37 4.10
N ARG A 376 -14.98 4.39 3.93
CA ARG A 376 -14.94 3.47 2.78
C ARG A 376 -15.05 4.24 1.46
N ALA A 377 -15.99 5.17 1.33
CA ALA A 377 -16.16 5.97 0.12
C ALA A 377 -14.89 6.79 -0.20
N PHE A 378 -14.17 7.27 0.82
CA PHE A 378 -12.86 7.89 0.62
C PHE A 378 -11.82 6.88 0.08
N LEU A 379 -11.71 5.68 0.68
CA LEU A 379 -10.77 4.66 0.21
C LEU A 379 -11.07 4.20 -1.23
N GLU A 380 -12.34 4.10 -1.61
CA GLU A 380 -12.79 3.82 -2.98
C GLU A 380 -12.40 4.95 -3.95
N SER A 381 -12.30 6.19 -3.49
CA SER A 381 -11.85 7.32 -4.32
C SER A 381 -10.36 7.26 -4.68
N LEU A 382 -9.59 6.39 -4.02
CA LEU A 382 -8.17 6.13 -4.30
C LEU A 382 -7.97 5.11 -5.44
N GLU A 383 -9.03 4.48 -5.93
CA GLU A 383 -8.97 3.60 -7.11
C GLU A 383 -8.78 4.43 -8.38
N GLU A 384 -7.86 3.97 -9.22
CA GLU A 384 -7.65 4.51 -10.55
C GLU A 384 -8.55 3.85 -11.59
N PRO A 385 -8.85 4.54 -12.71
CA PRO A 385 -9.50 3.93 -13.84
C PRO A 385 -8.75 2.67 -14.30
N ARG A 386 -9.48 1.56 -14.42
CA ARG A 386 -8.90 0.30 -14.92
C ARG A 386 -8.37 0.50 -16.34
N THR A 387 -7.08 0.29 -16.52
CA THR A 387 -6.45 0.26 -17.84
C THR A 387 -6.19 -1.18 -18.24
N ARG A 388 -6.61 -1.57 -19.45
CA ARG A 388 -6.23 -2.87 -20.01
C ARG A 388 -4.74 -2.86 -20.31
N PHE A 389 -4.01 -3.78 -19.69
CA PHE A 389 -2.61 -4.01 -20.02
C PHE A 389 -2.53 -5.23 -20.95
N ARG A 390 -1.81 -5.12 -22.06
CA ARG A 390 -1.55 -6.26 -22.95
C ARG A 390 -0.19 -6.86 -22.63
N PRO A 391 -0.11 -8.15 -22.23
CA PRO A 391 1.17 -8.85 -22.14
C PRO A 391 1.94 -8.74 -23.46
N PRO A 392 3.28 -8.64 -23.42
CA PRO A 392 4.07 -8.60 -24.64
C PRO A 392 4.05 -9.97 -25.34
N LYS A 393 4.27 -9.97 -26.65
CA LYS A 393 4.59 -11.21 -27.36
C LYS A 393 6.00 -11.66 -26.95
N LEU A 394 6.10 -12.87 -26.39
CA LEU A 394 7.38 -13.40 -25.92
C LEU A 394 8.23 -13.95 -27.08
N PRO A 395 9.56 -13.76 -27.05
CA PRO A 395 10.49 -14.36 -28.01
C PRO A 395 10.30 -15.86 -28.20
N GLY A 396 10.31 -16.33 -29.44
CA GLY A 396 10.24 -17.76 -29.77
C GLY A 396 8.91 -18.45 -29.43
N ARG A 397 7.84 -17.72 -29.10
CA ARG A 397 6.47 -18.27 -29.05
C ARG A 397 5.68 -17.85 -30.29
N GLU A 398 5.07 -18.82 -30.97
CA GLU A 398 4.10 -18.51 -32.02
C GLU A 398 2.95 -17.69 -31.43
N ALA A 399 2.46 -16.74 -32.22
CA ALA A 399 1.29 -15.94 -31.83
C ALA A 399 0.10 -16.88 -31.66
N SER A 400 -0.61 -16.78 -30.54
CA SER A 400 -1.89 -17.47 -30.40
C SER A 400 -2.86 -16.89 -31.44
N PRO A 401 -3.81 -17.67 -32.00
CA PRO A 401 -4.78 -17.17 -32.98
C PRO A 401 -5.59 -15.92 -32.52
N VAL A 402 -5.59 -15.62 -31.22
CA VAL A 402 -6.22 -14.44 -30.60
C VAL A 402 -5.37 -13.16 -30.65
N ASP A 403 -4.08 -13.25 -30.98
CA ASP A 403 -3.15 -12.10 -30.97
C ASP A 403 -3.21 -11.25 -32.26
N GLY A 404 -3.97 -11.69 -33.27
CA GLY A 404 -3.94 -11.15 -34.64
C GLY A 404 -4.76 -9.88 -34.91
N ALA A 405 -5.38 -9.24 -33.91
CA ALA A 405 -6.34 -8.16 -34.16
C ALA A 405 -6.25 -6.99 -33.17
N ALA A 406 -5.11 -6.28 -33.12
CA ALA A 406 -5.09 -4.82 -32.86
C ALA A 406 -3.65 -4.33 -32.78
N ALA A 407 -3.26 -3.48 -33.73
CA ALA A 407 -1.99 -2.76 -33.76
C ALA A 407 -1.70 -2.03 -32.43
N ASP A 408 -0.43 -2.08 -32.03
CA ASP A 408 0.15 -1.37 -30.89
C ASP A 408 0.07 0.16 -31.10
N ASN A 409 -0.98 0.78 -30.58
CA ASN A 409 -1.01 2.23 -30.34
C ASN A 409 -0.74 2.50 -28.86
N PHE A 410 0.51 2.33 -28.44
CA PHE A 410 1.04 3.02 -27.26
C PHE A 410 1.99 4.11 -27.74
N SER A 411 1.40 5.18 -28.28
CA SER A 411 2.05 6.47 -28.46
C SER A 411 1.46 7.47 -27.47
N ASP A 412 2.35 7.99 -26.63
CA ASP A 412 2.26 9.27 -25.90
C ASP A 412 1.30 9.38 -24.69
N PRO A 413 1.82 9.47 -23.44
CA PRO A 413 1.04 9.93 -22.30
C PRO A 413 1.06 11.46 -22.27
N ARG A 414 0.02 12.09 -22.84
CA ARG A 414 -0.35 13.47 -22.52
C ARG A 414 -1.22 13.54 -21.28
#